data_AF-A0A922M8V6-F1
#
_entry.id   AF-A0A922M8V6-F1
#
_cell.length_a   1.000
_cell.length_b   1.000
_cell.length_c   1.000
_cell.angle_alpha   90.00
_cell.angle_beta   90.00
_cell.angle_gamma   90.00
#
_symmetry.space_group_name_H-M   'P 1'
#
loop_
_entity.id
_entity.type
_entity.pdbx_description
1 polymer ?
#
loop_
_entity_poly.entity_id
_entity_poly.type
_entity_poly.pdbx_seq_one_letter_code
_entity_poly.pdbx_strand_id
1 'polypeptide(L)'
;MAPWLEFPYEMKNITGEDDKILRKCLLGYKKPFVRCGEKGISTHIPEIAVELIKINFFNLGNFQGLNEAVKEKSWKTLEKAPSPRFIKTHLPLSLLPPNLLSTAKVVYVARDPRDVAVSYYYLYKMTNKSLLRANVTHFWEAFRRDLLPWTPIVEHANEAYEKRHHPNLHFVFYENMKKDLHTEIGKVCKFLNKDYTDAQIDRLAEHLSFDSLRKNKNVNNTTTKDSEIQFIRKGEAGGWRSHFDEKMQLQAEEFLLTRLAGLELSYPSFPTHEITKL
;
A
#
# COMPACT_ATOMS: atom_id res chain seq x y z
N MET A 1 8.89 16.77 24.57
CA MET A 1 8.51 15.48 23.95
C MET A 1 7.04 15.25 24.27
N ALA A 2 6.21 14.85 23.30
CA ALA A 2 4.85 14.42 23.62
C ALA A 2 4.92 13.16 24.51
N PRO A 3 4.04 13.00 25.50
CA PRO A 3 4.02 11.79 26.33
C PRO A 3 3.80 10.55 25.46
N TRP A 4 4.42 9.43 25.83
CA TRP A 4 4.14 8.14 25.20
C TRP A 4 2.67 7.80 25.44
N LEU A 5 1.91 7.65 24.37
CA LEU A 5 0.55 7.11 24.45
C LEU A 5 0.63 5.60 24.62
N GLU A 6 -0.20 5.04 25.48
CA GLU A 6 -0.38 3.60 25.53
C GLU A 6 -0.94 3.11 24.19
N PHE A 7 -0.43 1.99 23.71
CA PHE A 7 -0.90 1.39 22.46
C PHE A 7 -2.33 0.88 22.69
N PRO A 8 -3.36 1.50 22.07
CA PRO A 8 -4.74 1.31 22.51
C PRO A 8 -5.40 0.06 21.88
N TYR A 9 -4.64 -0.74 21.14
CA TYR A 9 -5.19 -1.80 20.31
C TYR A 9 -4.81 -3.19 20.82
N GLU A 10 -5.82 -4.06 20.89
CA GLU A 10 -5.60 -5.48 21.07
C GLU A 10 -4.99 -6.11 19.81
N MET A 11 -4.17 -7.15 20.02
CA MET A 11 -3.65 -8.00 18.96
C MET A 11 -4.18 -9.42 19.16
N LYS A 12 -4.80 -9.98 18.12
CA LYS A 12 -5.39 -11.33 18.15
C LYS A 12 -4.75 -12.20 17.09
N ASN A 13 -4.32 -13.40 17.49
CA ASN A 13 -3.79 -14.38 16.54
C ASN A 13 -4.85 -14.79 15.53
N ILE A 14 -4.45 -14.92 14.27
CA ILE A 14 -5.25 -15.56 13.24
C ILE A 14 -5.18 -17.08 13.45
N THR A 15 -6.33 -17.74 13.56
CA THR A 15 -6.45 -19.17 13.86
C THR A 15 -7.49 -19.85 12.94
N GLY A 16 -7.66 -21.16 13.08
CA GLY A 16 -8.72 -21.89 12.39
C GLY A 16 -8.56 -21.91 10.87
N GLU A 17 -9.64 -21.60 10.14
CA GLU A 17 -9.65 -21.64 8.67
C GLU A 17 -8.76 -20.55 8.05
N ASP A 18 -8.68 -19.38 8.67
CA ASP A 18 -7.86 -18.26 8.18
C ASP A 18 -6.36 -18.63 8.22
N ASP A 19 -5.91 -19.29 9.29
CA ASP A 19 -4.53 -19.80 9.39
C ASP A 19 -4.26 -20.89 8.33
N LYS A 20 -5.23 -21.77 8.04
CA LYS A 20 -5.08 -22.77 6.97
C LYS A 20 -4.92 -22.13 5.60
N ILE A 21 -5.68 -21.08 5.29
CA ILE A 21 -5.55 -20.34 4.02
C ILE A 21 -4.18 -19.66 3.93
N LEU A 22 -3.74 -19.03 5.01
CA LEU A 22 -2.41 -18.40 5.07
C LEU A 22 -1.29 -19.41 4.85
N ARG A 23 -1.35 -20.59 5.48
CA ARG A 23 -0.37 -21.67 5.29
C ARG A 23 -0.36 -22.26 3.87
N LYS A 24 -1.50 -22.24 3.18
CA LYS A 24 -1.57 -22.60 1.75
C LYS A 24 -0.88 -21.55 0.89
N CYS A 25 -0.96 -20.28 1.29
CA CYS A 25 -0.39 -19.18 0.53
C CYS A 25 1.11 -18.99 0.77
N LEU A 26 1.54 -19.07 2.03
CA LEU A 26 2.86 -18.70 2.52
C LEU A 26 3.51 -19.85 3.27
N LEU A 27 4.66 -20.30 2.78
CA LEU A 27 5.48 -21.36 3.34
C LEU A 27 6.40 -20.83 4.44
N GLY A 28 6.72 -21.71 5.39
CA GLY A 28 7.85 -21.51 6.31
C GLY A 28 7.68 -20.42 7.37
N TYR A 29 6.52 -19.77 7.48
CA TYR A 29 6.30 -18.76 8.50
C TYR A 29 6.12 -19.42 9.88
N LYS A 30 7.04 -19.11 10.81
CA LYS A 30 7.13 -19.74 12.14
C LYS A 30 6.31 -19.05 13.23
N LYS A 31 6.02 -17.75 13.07
CA LYS A 31 5.20 -16.97 14.01
C LYS A 31 3.73 -17.00 13.55
N PRO A 32 2.74 -16.63 14.39
CA PRO A 32 1.36 -16.46 13.92
C PRO A 32 1.19 -15.08 13.27
N PHE A 33 0.27 -14.98 12.31
CA PHE A 33 -0.27 -13.69 11.90
C PHE A 33 -1.17 -13.12 12.98
N VAL A 34 -1.24 -11.81 13.06
CA VAL A 34 -2.12 -11.11 14.01
C VAL A 34 -3.01 -10.12 13.31
N ARG A 35 -4.23 -9.97 13.81
CA ARG A 35 -5.10 -8.82 13.56
C ARG A 35 -4.91 -7.80 14.67
N CYS A 36 -4.75 -6.54 14.29
CA CYS A 36 -4.55 -5.44 15.22
C CYS A 36 -5.69 -4.41 15.14
N GLY A 37 -6.20 -4.01 16.30
CA GLY A 37 -7.25 -2.99 16.44
C GLY A 37 -8.63 -3.47 16.02
N GLU A 38 -9.63 -2.60 16.21
CA GLU A 38 -11.05 -2.93 15.95
C GLU A 38 -11.32 -3.29 14.48
N LYS A 39 -10.62 -2.63 13.55
CA LYS A 39 -10.69 -2.90 12.11
C LYS A 39 -9.90 -4.15 11.69
N GLY A 40 -9.17 -4.76 12.62
CA GLY A 40 -8.51 -6.04 12.42
C GLY A 40 -7.41 -6.01 11.36
N ILE A 41 -6.56 -4.97 11.36
CA ILE A 41 -5.45 -4.83 10.41
C ILE A 41 -4.53 -6.05 10.54
N SER A 42 -4.46 -6.84 9.48
CA SER A 42 -3.62 -8.02 9.40
C SER A 42 -2.16 -7.62 9.22
N THR A 43 -1.28 -8.21 10.02
CA THR A 43 0.17 -8.03 9.92
C THR A 43 0.91 -9.33 10.27
N HIS A 44 2.10 -9.50 9.70
CA HIS A 44 3.05 -10.52 10.16
C HIS A 44 3.75 -9.96 11.40
N ILE A 45 3.65 -10.67 12.54
CA ILE A 45 4.34 -10.38 13.81
C ILE A 45 3.77 -9.17 14.60
N PRO A 46 3.65 -9.26 15.95
CA PRO A 46 3.19 -8.17 16.83
C PRO A 46 4.10 -6.93 16.89
N GLU A 47 5.27 -6.96 16.26
CA GLU A 47 6.15 -5.80 16.18
C GLU A 47 5.76 -4.91 14.99
N ILE A 48 4.56 -4.29 15.02
CA ILE A 48 4.14 -3.18 14.13
C ILE A 48 5.25 -2.13 13.96
N ALA A 49 6.04 -2.01 15.02
CA ALA A 49 7.37 -1.45 15.12
C ALA A 49 8.35 -1.63 13.93
N VAL A 50 8.45 -2.85 13.41
CA VAL A 50 9.33 -3.27 12.31
C VAL A 50 8.76 -2.77 10.98
N GLU A 51 7.49 -2.38 10.87
CA GLU A 51 6.91 -2.00 9.57
C GLU A 51 7.19 -0.55 9.14
N LEU A 52 7.63 0.28 10.07
CA LEU A 52 8.17 1.62 9.79
C LEU A 52 9.60 1.55 9.15
N ILE A 53 10.16 0.34 8.90
CA ILE A 53 11.52 0.07 8.39
C ILE A 53 11.85 0.66 7.02
N LYS A 54 10.89 1.17 6.26
CA LYS A 54 11.17 1.70 4.91
C LYS A 54 11.23 3.22 4.90
N ILE A 55 12.08 3.79 5.75
CA ILE A 55 12.46 5.20 5.64
C ILE A 55 13.22 5.38 4.33
N ASN A 56 12.65 6.20 3.45
CA ASN A 56 13.09 6.58 2.11
C ASN A 56 13.41 5.44 1.13
N PHE A 57 12.49 5.25 0.18
CA PHE A 57 12.85 4.68 -1.12
C PHE A 57 13.98 5.50 -1.74
N PHE A 58 15.09 4.87 -2.07
CA PHE A 58 15.68 4.83 -3.41
C PHE A 58 16.65 3.63 -3.41
N ASN A 59 16.30 2.56 -4.13
CA ASN A 59 17.12 1.37 -4.44
C ASN A 59 17.07 0.17 -3.44
N LEU A 60 16.17 -0.80 -3.69
CA LEU A 60 16.19 -2.15 -3.08
C LEU A 60 17.36 -3.00 -3.61
N GLY A 61 18.05 -2.59 -4.68
CA GLY A 61 19.31 -3.21 -5.11
C GLY A 61 20.47 -2.88 -4.15
N ASN A 62 20.42 -1.69 -3.53
CA ASN A 62 21.28 -1.28 -2.39
C ASN A 62 20.50 -1.34 -1.07
N PHE A 63 19.70 -2.38 -0.88
CA PHE A 63 19.02 -2.65 0.39
C PHE A 63 20.00 -3.12 1.48
N GLN A 64 21.08 -2.36 1.69
CA GLN A 64 21.97 -2.49 2.82
C GLN A 64 21.22 -2.18 4.13
N GLY A 65 20.15 -1.38 4.04
CA GLY A 65 19.33 -1.00 5.18
C GLY A 65 18.27 -2.01 5.64
N LEU A 66 17.88 -3.06 4.90
CA LEU A 66 16.87 -3.99 5.45
C LEU A 66 17.43 -4.79 6.62
N ASN A 67 18.66 -5.27 6.48
CA ASN A 67 19.33 -6.00 7.55
C ASN A 67 19.59 -5.10 8.77
N GLU A 68 19.75 -3.79 8.58
CA GLU A 68 19.97 -2.81 9.67
C GLU A 68 18.67 -2.29 10.28
N ALA A 69 17.66 -2.03 9.45
CA ALA A 69 16.34 -1.61 9.87
C ALA A 69 15.59 -2.76 10.57
N VAL A 70 15.88 -4.02 10.23
CA VAL A 70 15.42 -5.19 11.01
C VAL A 70 16.11 -5.25 12.38
N LYS A 71 17.30 -4.65 12.55
CA LYS A 71 18.02 -4.59 13.83
C LYS A 71 17.58 -3.42 14.73
N GLU A 72 17.29 -2.25 14.16
CA GLU A 72 16.85 -1.08 14.91
C GLU A 72 15.41 -0.69 14.59
N LYS A 73 14.60 -0.57 15.66
CA LYS A 73 13.25 -0.04 15.60
C LYS A 73 13.24 1.32 14.90
N SER A 74 12.70 1.34 13.69
CA SER A 74 12.46 2.50 12.81
C SER A 74 12.19 3.87 13.45
N TRP A 75 11.39 3.98 14.53
CA TRP A 75 11.14 5.27 15.19
C TRP A 75 12.40 5.84 15.84
N LYS A 76 13.34 4.99 16.28
CA LYS A 76 14.66 5.42 16.75
C LYS A 76 15.50 6.01 15.62
N THR A 77 15.38 5.43 14.42
CA THR A 77 16.02 5.99 13.22
C THR A 77 15.39 7.33 12.84
N LEU A 78 14.05 7.46 12.91
CA LEU A 78 13.34 8.71 12.64
C LEU A 78 13.63 9.82 13.66
N GLU A 79 13.92 9.46 14.90
CA GLU A 79 14.30 10.40 15.97
C GLU A 79 15.67 11.05 15.68
N LYS A 80 16.59 10.29 15.10
CA LYS A 80 17.94 10.76 14.73
C LYS A 80 17.99 11.45 13.36
N ALA A 81 16.95 11.33 12.53
CA ALA A 81 16.96 11.84 11.17
C ALA A 81 16.87 13.38 11.11
N PRO A 82 17.69 14.05 10.28
CA PRO A 82 17.64 15.50 10.13
C PRO A 82 16.33 15.96 9.48
N SER A 83 15.91 17.19 9.75
CA SER A 83 14.79 17.82 9.06
C SER A 83 15.25 18.44 7.72
N PRO A 84 14.41 18.44 6.67
CA PRO A 84 13.08 17.83 6.61
C PRO A 84 13.12 16.30 6.49
N ARG A 85 12.19 15.61 7.17
CA ARG A 85 12.07 14.15 7.14
C ARG A 85 11.05 13.71 6.09
N PHE A 86 11.45 12.80 5.22
CA PHE A 86 10.57 12.13 4.28
C PHE A 86 10.33 10.70 4.79
N ILE A 87 9.06 10.36 4.98
CA ILE A 87 8.65 9.10 5.61
C ILE A 87 7.72 8.38 4.65
N LYS A 88 8.02 7.10 4.40
CA LYS A 88 7.17 6.20 3.63
C LYS A 88 6.68 5.09 4.55
N THR A 89 5.37 4.87 4.57
CA THR A 89 4.75 3.84 5.40
C THR A 89 3.56 3.22 4.68
N HIS A 90 3.26 1.97 5.02
CA HIS A 90 2.03 1.27 4.65
C HIS A 90 1.13 1.05 5.87
N LEU A 91 1.42 1.70 7.00
CA LEU A 91 0.54 1.68 8.15
C LEU A 91 -0.70 2.57 7.89
N PRO A 92 -1.88 2.13 8.34
CA PRO A 92 -3.08 2.96 8.34
C PRO A 92 -2.93 4.11 9.33
N LEU A 93 -3.73 5.17 9.16
CA LEU A 93 -3.65 6.37 10.00
C LEU A 93 -3.94 6.06 11.47
N SER A 94 -4.81 5.09 11.75
CA SER A 94 -5.13 4.61 13.09
C SER A 94 -3.93 4.01 13.83
N LEU A 95 -2.94 3.46 13.12
CA LEU A 95 -1.69 2.93 13.71
C LEU A 95 -0.54 3.94 13.74
N LEU A 96 -0.79 5.19 13.32
CA LEU A 96 0.15 6.30 13.40
C LEU A 96 -0.25 7.26 14.53
N PRO A 97 0.63 8.22 14.92
CA PRO A 97 0.27 9.19 15.94
C PRO A 97 -1.06 9.90 15.61
N PRO A 98 -2.03 9.98 16.54
CA PRO A 98 -3.36 10.51 16.25
C PRO A 98 -3.34 11.99 15.82
N ASN A 99 -2.30 12.73 16.22
CA ASN A 99 -2.05 14.12 15.83
C ASN A 99 -1.12 14.27 14.61
N LEU A 100 -0.89 13.21 13.83
CA LEU A 100 0.00 13.23 12.66
C LEU A 100 -0.33 14.40 11.73
N LEU A 101 -1.61 14.56 11.38
CA LEU A 101 -2.05 15.62 10.46
C LEU A 101 -1.97 17.03 11.06
N SER A 102 -1.82 17.16 12.37
CA SER A 102 -1.55 18.46 13.02
C SER A 102 -0.10 18.91 12.86
N THR A 103 0.81 18.00 12.48
CA THR A 103 2.26 18.25 12.51
C THR A 103 2.98 17.95 11.18
N ALA A 104 2.40 17.10 10.33
CA ALA A 104 3.00 16.67 9.08
C ALA A 104 1.98 16.65 7.94
N LYS A 105 2.47 16.86 6.71
CA LYS A 105 1.71 16.65 5.48
C LYS A 105 1.78 15.18 5.06
N VAL A 106 0.65 14.62 4.67
CA VAL A 106 0.52 13.23 4.21
C VAL A 106 -0.03 13.22 2.79
N VAL A 107 0.66 12.54 1.88
CA VAL A 107 0.12 12.17 0.57
C VAL A 107 -0.29 10.70 0.63
N TYR A 108 -1.59 10.43 0.53
CA TYR A 108 -2.13 9.07 0.54
C TYR A 108 -2.50 8.64 -0.87
N VAL A 109 -2.01 7.48 -1.30
CA VAL A 109 -2.32 6.90 -2.61
C VAL A 109 -3.24 5.71 -2.46
N ALA A 110 -4.45 5.80 -3.01
CA ALA A 110 -5.36 4.68 -3.16
C ALA A 110 -5.33 4.12 -4.59
N ARG A 111 -5.72 2.87 -4.75
CA ARG A 111 -5.79 2.17 -6.04
C ARG A 111 -6.90 1.13 -5.98
N ASP A 112 -7.50 0.80 -7.11
CA ASP A 112 -8.44 -0.31 -7.24
C ASP A 112 -7.92 -1.57 -6.53
N PRO A 113 -8.61 -2.07 -5.48
CA PRO A 113 -8.16 -3.21 -4.70
C PRO A 113 -7.90 -4.49 -5.52
N ARG A 114 -8.57 -4.65 -6.67
CA ARG A 114 -8.40 -5.81 -7.55
C ARG A 114 -7.04 -5.77 -8.25
N ASP A 115 -6.65 -4.59 -8.72
CA ASP A 115 -5.30 -4.37 -9.26
C ASP A 115 -4.22 -4.41 -8.16
N VAL A 116 -4.54 -3.94 -6.95
CA VAL A 116 -3.65 -4.06 -5.78
C VAL A 116 -3.38 -5.53 -5.50
N ALA A 117 -4.40 -6.40 -5.48
CA ALA A 117 -4.24 -7.84 -5.24
C ALA A 117 -3.27 -8.47 -6.24
N VAL A 118 -3.41 -8.16 -7.53
CA VAL A 118 -2.51 -8.66 -8.59
C VAL A 118 -1.10 -8.09 -8.43
N SER A 119 -0.96 -6.79 -8.20
CA SER A 119 0.35 -6.17 -7.99
C SER A 119 1.06 -6.76 -6.77
N TYR A 120 0.31 -7.05 -5.71
CA TYR A 120 0.83 -7.60 -4.47
C TYR A 120 1.26 -9.06 -4.62
N TYR A 121 0.50 -9.85 -5.38
CA TYR A 121 0.88 -11.21 -5.76
C TYR A 121 2.24 -11.25 -6.47
N TYR A 122 2.45 -10.38 -7.47
CA TYR A 122 3.72 -10.30 -8.18
C TYR A 122 4.86 -9.74 -7.32
N LEU A 123 4.56 -8.81 -6.39
CA LEU A 123 5.53 -8.35 -5.42
C LEU A 123 6.02 -9.50 -4.53
N TYR A 124 5.11 -10.31 -3.99
CA TYR A 124 5.46 -11.52 -3.22
C TYR A 124 6.25 -12.53 -4.06
N LYS A 125 5.86 -12.75 -5.32
CA LYS A 125 6.65 -13.59 -6.23
C LYS A 125 8.05 -13.04 -6.49
N MET A 126 8.26 -11.72 -6.43
CA MET A 126 9.58 -11.14 -6.63
C MET A 126 10.44 -11.20 -5.36
N THR A 127 9.89 -10.85 -4.20
CA THR A 127 10.64 -10.69 -2.95
C THR A 127 10.74 -11.96 -2.11
N ASN A 128 9.81 -12.89 -2.29
CA ASN A 128 9.62 -14.05 -1.42
C ASN A 128 9.40 -15.34 -2.23
N LYS A 129 10.17 -15.54 -3.31
CA LYS A 129 10.05 -16.70 -4.24
C LYS A 129 9.96 -18.05 -3.51
N SER A 130 10.77 -18.25 -2.48
CA SER A 130 10.80 -19.48 -1.69
C SER A 130 9.65 -19.62 -0.71
N LEU A 131 8.99 -18.52 -0.33
CA LEU A 131 7.88 -18.52 0.64
C LEU A 131 6.52 -18.54 -0.04
N LEU A 132 6.38 -18.05 -1.28
CA LEU A 132 5.09 -18.04 -1.96
C LEU A 132 4.83 -19.38 -2.67
N ARG A 133 3.93 -20.20 -2.13
CA ARG A 133 3.41 -21.41 -2.82
C ARG A 133 2.16 -21.11 -3.66
N ALA A 134 1.51 -19.97 -3.40
CA ALA A 134 0.24 -19.60 -4.00
C ALA A 134 0.30 -19.40 -5.52
N ASN A 135 -0.68 -19.94 -6.24
CA ASN A 135 -1.12 -19.35 -7.50
C ASN A 135 -1.98 -18.09 -7.22
N VAL A 136 -2.39 -17.39 -8.28
CA VAL A 136 -3.19 -16.17 -8.14
C VAL A 136 -4.50 -16.41 -7.38
N THR A 137 -5.13 -17.58 -7.55
CA THR A 137 -6.38 -17.96 -6.88
C THR A 137 -6.21 -18.05 -5.36
N HIS A 138 -5.19 -18.76 -4.89
CA HIS A 138 -4.92 -18.86 -3.44
C HIS A 138 -4.59 -17.49 -2.85
N PHE A 139 -3.79 -16.69 -3.56
CA PHE A 139 -3.42 -15.36 -3.09
C PHE A 139 -4.62 -14.42 -3.02
N TRP A 140 -5.50 -14.46 -4.02
CA TRP A 140 -6.76 -13.72 -4.03
C TRP A 140 -7.67 -14.12 -2.87
N GLU A 141 -7.76 -15.41 -2.56
CA GLU A 141 -8.52 -15.91 -1.41
C GLU A 141 -8.01 -15.32 -0.09
N ALA A 142 -6.69 -15.29 0.13
CA ALA A 142 -6.11 -14.67 1.31
C ALA A 142 -6.32 -13.13 1.32
N PHE A 143 -6.21 -12.49 0.16
CA PHE A 143 -6.40 -11.04 0.02
C PHE A 143 -7.83 -10.61 0.35
N ARG A 144 -8.84 -11.23 -0.27
CA ARG A 144 -10.25 -10.86 -0.12
C ARG A 144 -10.84 -11.19 1.26
N ARG A 145 -10.16 -12.06 2.02
CA ARG A 145 -10.47 -12.39 3.42
C ARG A 145 -9.67 -11.57 4.43
N ASP A 146 -8.96 -10.56 3.96
CA ASP A 146 -8.16 -9.64 4.77
C ASP A 146 -7.11 -10.35 5.63
N LEU A 147 -6.43 -11.33 5.06
CA LEU A 147 -5.41 -12.13 5.76
C LEU A 147 -3.99 -11.68 5.47
N LEU A 148 -3.79 -10.86 4.43
CA LEU A 148 -2.48 -10.39 4.02
C LEU A 148 -2.08 -9.11 4.76
N PRO A 149 -0.78 -8.79 4.87
CA PRO A 149 -0.35 -7.57 5.53
C PRO A 149 -1.03 -6.32 4.97
N TRP A 150 -1.39 -5.40 5.87
CA TRP A 150 -2.06 -4.12 5.61
C TRP A 150 -3.50 -4.21 5.08
N THR A 151 -4.08 -5.41 5.06
CA THR A 151 -5.53 -5.60 4.86
C THR A 151 -6.26 -5.50 6.20
N PRO A 152 -7.54 -5.08 6.28
CA PRO A 152 -8.46 -4.82 5.16
C PRO A 152 -8.15 -3.56 4.34
N ILE A 153 -7.99 -3.73 3.01
CA ILE A 153 -7.43 -2.68 2.13
C ILE A 153 -8.40 -1.52 1.86
N VAL A 154 -9.71 -1.80 1.84
CA VAL A 154 -10.75 -0.80 1.61
C VAL A 154 -10.90 0.08 2.84
N GLU A 155 -10.97 -0.53 4.01
CA GLU A 155 -11.03 0.15 5.31
C GLU A 155 -9.75 0.95 5.56
N HIS A 156 -8.59 0.42 5.18
CA HIS A 156 -7.31 1.15 5.21
C HIS A 156 -7.36 2.41 4.34
N ALA A 157 -7.89 2.33 3.12
CA ALA A 157 -8.06 3.50 2.25
C ALA A 157 -9.12 4.47 2.79
N ASN A 158 -10.21 3.95 3.34
CA ASN A 158 -11.31 4.76 3.85
C ASN A 158 -10.87 5.64 5.03
N GLU A 159 -9.97 5.20 5.89
CA GLU A 159 -9.41 6.05 6.96
C GLU A 159 -8.80 7.36 6.45
N ALA A 160 -8.04 7.28 5.35
CA ALA A 160 -7.48 8.47 4.72
C ALA A 160 -8.54 9.24 3.93
N TYR A 161 -9.50 8.53 3.32
CA TYR A 161 -10.57 9.14 2.53
C TYR A 161 -11.54 9.97 3.39
N GLU A 162 -11.86 9.54 4.60
CA GLU A 162 -12.67 10.32 5.57
C GLU A 162 -11.98 11.63 5.95
N LYS A 163 -10.65 11.66 5.90
CA LYS A 163 -9.81 12.83 6.20
C LYS A 163 -9.37 13.59 4.95
N ARG A 164 -9.90 13.28 3.76
CA ARG A 164 -9.48 13.84 2.46
C ARG A 164 -9.57 15.37 2.36
N HIS A 165 -10.42 15.99 3.16
CA HIS A 165 -10.59 17.45 3.21
C HIS A 165 -9.67 18.14 4.23
N HIS A 166 -8.88 17.39 5.00
CA HIS A 166 -7.95 17.95 5.96
C HIS A 166 -6.80 18.67 5.21
N PRO A 167 -6.40 19.90 5.58
CA PRO A 167 -5.42 20.69 4.83
C PRO A 167 -4.03 20.07 4.71
N ASN A 168 -3.69 19.15 5.62
CA ASN A 168 -2.44 18.38 5.63
C ASN A 168 -2.57 16.95 5.10
N LEU A 169 -3.68 16.58 4.45
CA LEU A 169 -3.83 15.29 3.77
C LEU A 169 -4.21 15.51 2.30
N HIS A 170 -3.38 15.00 1.40
CA HIS A 170 -3.67 14.95 -0.03
C HIS A 170 -3.97 13.50 -0.44
N PHE A 171 -5.21 13.22 -0.79
CA PHE A 171 -5.64 11.91 -1.24
C PHE A 171 -5.63 11.85 -2.76
N VAL A 172 -4.97 10.85 -3.33
CA VAL A 172 -4.88 10.65 -4.78
C VAL A 172 -5.18 9.19 -5.15
N PHE A 173 -5.88 9.00 -6.26
CA PHE A 173 -6.07 7.68 -6.86
C PHE A 173 -4.98 7.40 -7.90
N TYR A 174 -4.44 6.19 -7.89
CA TYR A 174 -3.50 5.71 -8.89
C TYR A 174 -4.04 5.85 -10.32
N GLU A 175 -5.33 5.60 -10.49
CA GLU A 175 -6.05 5.71 -11.75
C GLU A 175 -6.02 7.15 -12.29
N ASN A 176 -6.12 8.16 -11.41
CA ASN A 176 -6.01 9.57 -11.81
C ASN A 176 -4.58 9.91 -12.25
N MET A 177 -3.56 9.44 -11.52
CA MET A 177 -2.16 9.60 -11.95
C MET A 177 -1.89 8.94 -13.30
N LYS A 178 -2.57 7.82 -13.59
CA LYS A 178 -2.47 7.15 -14.88
C LYS A 178 -3.20 7.88 -16.00
N LYS A 179 -4.31 8.54 -15.68
CA LYS A 179 -5.13 9.28 -16.65
C LYS A 179 -4.51 10.63 -17.01
N ASP A 180 -4.03 11.37 -16.03
CA ASP A 180 -3.46 12.70 -16.21
C ASP A 180 -2.40 12.99 -15.13
N LEU A 181 -1.16 12.57 -15.42
CA LEU A 181 -0.05 12.73 -14.50
C LEU A 181 0.34 14.21 -14.29
N HIS A 182 0.25 15.03 -15.33
CA HIS A 182 0.58 16.46 -15.26
C HIS A 182 -0.29 17.17 -14.22
N THR A 183 -1.60 16.98 -14.31
CA THR A 183 -2.56 17.56 -13.35
C THR A 183 -2.34 17.05 -11.94
N GLU A 184 -2.10 15.75 -11.74
CA GLU A 184 -1.84 15.19 -10.40
C GLU A 184 -0.53 15.70 -9.80
N ILE A 185 0.53 15.88 -10.59
CA ILE A 185 1.77 16.53 -10.13
C ILE A 185 1.47 17.96 -9.65
N GLY A 186 0.74 18.75 -10.45
CA GLY A 186 0.37 20.12 -10.09
C GLY A 186 -0.40 20.20 -8.77
N LYS A 187 -1.34 19.27 -8.53
CA LYS A 187 -2.08 19.17 -7.25
C LYS A 187 -1.15 18.89 -6.06
N VAL A 188 -0.20 17.97 -6.21
CA VAL A 188 0.78 17.66 -5.16
C VAL A 188 1.71 18.85 -4.91
N CYS A 189 2.18 19.53 -5.95
CA CYS A 189 2.99 20.75 -5.82
C CYS A 189 2.26 21.83 -5.04
N LYS A 190 1.00 22.13 -5.41
CA LYS A 190 0.14 23.07 -4.69
C LYS A 190 -0.07 22.66 -3.23
N PHE A 191 -0.36 21.38 -2.98
CA PHE A 191 -0.50 20.85 -1.63
C PHE A 191 0.77 21.04 -0.79
N LEU A 192 1.95 20.91 -1.39
CA LEU A 192 3.25 21.13 -0.75
C LEU A 192 3.66 22.60 -0.66
N ASN A 193 2.80 23.54 -1.10
CA ASN A 193 3.10 24.97 -1.22
C ASN A 193 4.36 25.23 -2.06
N LYS A 194 4.42 24.59 -3.23
CA LYS A 194 5.49 24.76 -4.21
C LYS A 194 4.90 25.15 -5.55
N ASP A 195 5.43 26.23 -6.11
CA ASP A 195 5.07 26.71 -7.43
C ASP A 195 6.12 26.28 -8.44
N TYR A 196 5.64 25.72 -9.55
CA TYR A 196 6.45 25.30 -10.69
C TYR A 196 5.77 25.77 -11.97
N THR A 197 6.56 26.06 -12.99
CA THR A 197 6.00 26.37 -14.32
C THR A 197 5.48 25.10 -14.99
N ASP A 198 4.54 25.24 -15.93
CA ASP A 198 4.02 24.10 -16.70
C ASP A 198 5.17 23.30 -17.35
N ALA A 199 6.16 23.98 -17.92
CA ALA A 199 7.34 23.32 -18.49
C ALA A 199 8.21 22.56 -17.47
N GLN A 200 8.16 22.91 -16.17
CA GLN A 200 8.81 22.12 -15.12
C GLN A 200 7.96 20.90 -14.74
N ILE A 201 6.63 21.06 -14.70
CA ILE A 201 5.69 19.96 -14.46
C ILE A 201 5.74 18.93 -15.58
N ASP A 202 5.76 19.37 -16.85
CA ASP A 202 5.90 18.50 -18.03
C ASP A 202 7.19 17.67 -17.97
N ARG A 203 8.32 18.31 -17.67
CA ARG A 203 9.61 17.62 -17.49
C ARG A 203 9.56 16.60 -16.35
N LEU A 204 8.87 16.93 -15.26
CA LEU A 204 8.69 16.00 -14.15
C LEU A 204 7.77 14.84 -14.54
N ALA A 205 6.69 15.09 -15.30
CA ALA A 205 5.79 14.06 -15.80
C ALA A 205 6.52 13.08 -16.74
N GLU A 206 7.38 13.59 -17.62
CA GLU A 206 8.24 12.77 -18.48
C GLU A 206 9.22 11.93 -17.64
N HIS A 207 9.86 12.53 -16.63
CA HIS A 207 10.75 11.82 -15.72
C HIS A 207 10.03 10.72 -14.92
N LEU A 208 8.78 10.97 -14.52
CA LEU A 208 7.93 10.04 -13.77
C LEU A 208 7.17 9.06 -14.69
N SER A 209 7.39 9.12 -16.00
CA SER A 209 6.80 8.17 -16.94
C SER A 209 7.16 6.73 -16.59
N PHE A 210 6.28 5.80 -16.93
CA PHE A 210 6.47 4.38 -16.61
C PHE A 210 7.80 3.85 -17.15
N ASP A 211 8.13 4.16 -18.40
CA ASP A 211 9.37 3.68 -19.04
C ASP A 211 10.62 4.28 -18.40
N SER A 212 10.58 5.57 -18.04
CA SER A 212 11.66 6.23 -17.32
C SER A 212 11.88 5.56 -15.96
N LEU A 213 10.83 5.45 -15.14
CA LEU A 213 10.94 4.85 -13.81
C LEU A 213 11.36 3.38 -13.88
N ARG A 214 10.85 2.60 -14.82
CA ARG A 214 11.21 1.19 -15.01
C ARG A 214 12.69 1.00 -15.35
N LYS A 215 13.29 1.94 -16.09
CA LYS A 215 14.73 1.92 -16.42
C LYS A 215 15.62 2.51 -15.32
N ASN A 216 15.04 3.32 -14.42
CA ASN A 216 15.78 4.01 -13.38
C ASN A 216 16.14 3.09 -12.20
N LYS A 217 17.43 2.74 -12.08
CA LYS A 217 17.97 1.85 -11.04
C LYS A 217 17.83 2.39 -9.61
N ASN A 218 17.60 3.69 -9.42
CA ASN A 218 17.42 4.28 -8.10
C ASN A 218 16.01 4.03 -7.55
N VAL A 219 15.03 3.69 -8.39
CA VAL A 219 13.63 3.44 -7.97
C VAL A 219 13.15 2.06 -8.36
N ASN A 220 13.70 1.47 -9.43
CA ASN A 220 13.39 0.12 -9.85
C ASN A 220 14.14 -0.88 -8.97
N ASN A 221 13.39 -1.33 -7.99
CA ASN A 221 13.82 -2.08 -6.84
C ASN A 221 13.80 -3.60 -7.06
N THR A 222 14.03 -4.04 -8.30
CA THR A 222 14.04 -5.45 -8.65
C THR A 222 15.19 -6.17 -7.94
N THR A 223 14.86 -7.24 -7.20
CA THR A 223 15.77 -7.90 -6.24
C THR A 223 16.97 -8.59 -6.88
N THR A 224 16.85 -9.08 -8.12
CA THR A 224 17.96 -9.67 -8.88
C THR A 224 17.93 -9.18 -10.33
N LYS A 225 19.11 -9.00 -10.94
CA LYS A 225 19.23 -8.61 -12.36
C LYS A 225 18.53 -9.60 -13.30
N ASP A 226 18.45 -10.86 -12.88
CA ASP A 226 17.82 -11.96 -13.62
C ASP A 226 16.39 -12.27 -13.16
N SER A 227 15.75 -11.40 -12.37
CA SER A 227 14.36 -11.61 -11.99
C SER A 227 13.45 -11.36 -13.20
N GLU A 228 12.74 -12.42 -13.62
CA GLU A 228 11.65 -12.34 -14.61
C GLU A 228 10.57 -11.32 -14.23
N ILE A 229 10.39 -11.08 -12.92
CA ILE A 229 9.41 -10.14 -12.38
C ILE A 229 10.15 -8.89 -11.90
N GLN A 230 9.76 -7.75 -12.45
CA GLN A 230 10.28 -6.42 -12.11
C GLN A 230 9.42 -5.75 -11.04
N PHE A 231 10.03 -4.92 -10.19
CA PHE A 231 9.29 -4.12 -9.19
C PHE A 231 8.34 -3.14 -9.87
N ILE A 232 8.84 -2.42 -10.88
CA ILE A 232 8.02 -1.60 -11.76
C ILE A 232 7.56 -2.48 -12.93
N ARG A 233 6.39 -3.10 -12.75
CA ARG A 233 5.94 -4.25 -13.57
C ARG A 233 5.26 -3.87 -14.89
N LYS A 234 4.04 -3.30 -14.82
CA LYS A 234 3.20 -2.96 -15.99
C LYS A 234 2.74 -1.51 -16.04
N GLY A 235 2.46 -0.89 -14.89
CA GLY A 235 2.08 0.53 -14.85
C GLY A 235 0.70 0.82 -15.45
N GLU A 236 -0.21 -0.15 -15.40
CA GLU A 236 -1.55 -0.11 -15.99
C GLU A 236 -2.63 -0.14 -14.90
N ALA A 237 -3.82 0.36 -15.23
CA ALA A 237 -5.06 0.22 -14.44
C ALA A 237 -6.04 -0.73 -15.17
N GLY A 238 -6.80 -1.53 -14.42
CA GLY A 238 -7.72 -2.54 -14.95
C GLY A 238 -7.06 -3.86 -15.39
N GLY A 239 -5.75 -4.00 -15.17
CA GLY A 239 -4.99 -5.18 -15.57
C GLY A 239 -5.39 -6.46 -14.84
N TRP A 240 -6.10 -6.35 -13.71
CA TRP A 240 -6.62 -7.50 -12.95
C TRP A 240 -7.49 -8.45 -13.79
N ARG A 241 -8.22 -7.94 -14.78
CA ARG A 241 -9.10 -8.75 -15.64
C ARG A 241 -8.34 -9.83 -16.42
N SER A 242 -7.08 -9.59 -16.78
CA SER A 242 -6.26 -10.60 -17.48
C SER A 242 -5.67 -11.66 -16.54
N HIS A 243 -5.89 -11.55 -15.24
CA HIS A 243 -5.33 -12.44 -14.22
C HIS A 243 -6.40 -13.26 -13.49
N PHE A 244 -7.67 -12.87 -13.62
CA PHE A 244 -8.80 -13.46 -12.89
C PHE A 244 -9.67 -14.22 -13.88
N ASP A 245 -9.96 -15.49 -13.57
CA ASP A 245 -11.00 -16.25 -14.27
C ASP A 245 -12.40 -15.69 -13.97
N GLU A 246 -13.42 -16.15 -14.68
CA GLU A 246 -14.80 -15.65 -14.53
C GLU A 246 -15.29 -15.68 -13.08
N LYS A 247 -14.98 -16.77 -12.36
CA LYS A 247 -15.36 -16.92 -10.95
C LYS A 247 -14.67 -15.86 -10.09
N MET A 248 -13.37 -15.66 -10.26
CA MET A 248 -12.62 -14.65 -9.52
C MET A 248 -13.09 -13.23 -9.84
N GLN A 249 -13.51 -12.95 -11.09
CA GLN A 249 -14.04 -11.64 -11.45
C GLN A 249 -15.35 -11.34 -10.72
N LEU A 250 -16.28 -12.30 -10.66
CA LEU A 250 -17.53 -12.16 -9.88
C LEU A 250 -17.23 -11.96 -8.38
N GLN A 251 -16.32 -12.75 -7.81
CA GLN A 251 -15.89 -12.59 -6.42
C GLN A 251 -15.26 -11.22 -6.16
N ALA A 252 -14.53 -10.67 -7.13
CA ALA A 252 -13.88 -9.37 -7.03
C ALA A 252 -14.87 -8.20 -7.06
N GLU A 253 -15.94 -8.32 -7.84
CA GLU A 253 -17.04 -7.37 -7.86
C GLU A 253 -17.85 -7.43 -6.56
N GLU A 254 -18.26 -8.63 -6.12
CA GLU A 254 -18.94 -8.84 -4.84
C GLU A 254 -18.12 -8.31 -3.65
N PHE A 255 -16.82 -8.59 -3.65
CA PHE A 255 -15.89 -8.08 -2.63
C PHE A 255 -15.92 -6.55 -2.56
N LEU A 256 -15.80 -5.85 -3.69
CA LEU A 256 -15.81 -4.39 -3.68
C LEU A 256 -17.18 -3.83 -3.30
N LEU A 257 -18.28 -4.39 -3.81
CA LEU A 257 -19.62 -3.95 -3.46
C LEU A 257 -19.88 -4.05 -1.97
N THR A 258 -19.53 -5.19 -1.38
CA THR A 258 -19.71 -5.43 0.05
C THR A 258 -18.86 -4.49 0.89
N ARG A 259 -17.59 -4.29 0.51
CA ARG A 259 -16.64 -3.47 1.28
C ARG A 259 -16.87 -1.97 1.15
N LEU A 260 -17.46 -1.52 0.05
CA LEU A 260 -17.80 -0.11 -0.19
C LEU A 260 -19.21 0.26 0.28
N ALA A 261 -20.03 -0.72 0.65
CA ALA A 261 -21.39 -0.48 1.12
C ALA A 261 -21.40 0.49 2.31
N GLY A 262 -22.12 1.61 2.15
CA GLY A 262 -22.24 2.66 3.18
C GLY A 262 -21.06 3.60 3.28
N LEU A 263 -20.01 3.45 2.48
CA LEU A 263 -18.86 4.36 2.45
C LEU A 263 -19.05 5.47 1.40
N GLU A 264 -18.49 6.65 1.67
CA GLU A 264 -18.34 7.70 0.64
C GLU A 264 -17.21 7.41 -0.35
N LEU A 265 -16.29 6.50 0.01
CA LEU A 265 -15.17 6.12 -0.85
C LEU A 265 -15.71 5.48 -2.14
N SER A 266 -15.34 6.06 -3.28
CA SER A 266 -15.60 5.49 -4.60
C SER A 266 -14.33 5.54 -5.44
N TYR A 267 -13.96 4.41 -6.03
CA TYR A 267 -12.79 4.33 -6.90
C TYR A 267 -13.15 4.81 -8.32
N PRO A 268 -12.27 5.58 -9.02
CA PRO A 268 -12.55 6.02 -10.38
C PRO A 268 -12.80 4.88 -11.38
N SER A 269 -12.22 3.70 -11.13
CA SER A 269 -12.40 2.48 -11.92
C SER A 269 -13.62 1.63 -11.51
N PHE A 270 -14.32 2.04 -10.45
CA PHE A 270 -15.49 1.33 -9.90
C PHE A 270 -16.46 2.34 -9.26
N PRO A 271 -17.14 3.18 -10.07
CA PRO A 271 -18.10 4.14 -9.55
C PRO A 271 -19.31 3.40 -8.96
N THR A 272 -19.55 3.58 -7.66
CA THR A 272 -20.64 2.89 -6.94
C THR A 272 -22.03 3.51 -7.17
N HIS A 273 -22.08 4.70 -7.79
CA HIS A 273 -23.31 5.46 -8.04
C HIS A 273 -24.30 4.81 -9.01
N GLU A 274 -23.91 3.72 -9.70
CA GLU A 274 -24.79 2.99 -10.61
C GLU A 274 -25.50 1.79 -9.95
N ILE A 275 -25.16 1.45 -8.71
CA ILE A 275 -25.59 0.18 -8.08
C ILE A 275 -26.61 0.40 -6.94
N THR A 276 -26.80 1.63 -6.49
CA THR A 276 -27.83 2.02 -5.50
C THR A 276 -29.24 2.23 -6.12
N LYS A 277 -29.49 1.71 -7.33
CA LYS A 277 -30.80 1.77 -8.01
C LYS A 277 -31.43 0.40 -8.31
N LEU A 278 -30.92 -0.68 -7.72
CA LEU A 278 -31.54 -2.02 -7.79
C LEU A 278 -31.97 -2.49 -6.41
#